data_AF-A0A359KGV1-F1
#
_entry.id   AF-A0A359KGV1-F1
#
_cell.length_a   1.000
_cell.length_b   1.000
_cell.length_c   1.000
_cell.angle_alpha   90.00
_cell.angle_beta   90.00
_cell.angle_gamma   90.00
#
_symmetry.space_group_name_H-M   'P 1'
#
loop_
_entity.id
_entity.type
_entity.pdbx_description
1 polymer ?
#
loop_
_entity_poly.entity_id
_entity_poly.type
_entity_poly.pdbx_seq_one_letter_code
_entity_poly.pdbx_strand_id
1 'polypeptide(L)'
;KAPTAWLNSKAYAAERAKLINPSRVMDRVFPGDAPTQGDTTYFSVADSDGMMVSWIQSNYRGMGGGLVADGPDGGTLGFMFQNRGELFALTDGHPNVYAPGKRP
;
A
#
# COMPACT_ATOMS: atom_id res chain seq x y z
N LYS A 1 8.25 -5.82 -12.22
CA LYS A 1 7.57 -4.53 -12.51
C LYS A 1 6.15 -4.86 -13.02
N ALA A 2 5.13 -4.14 -12.58
CA ALA A 2 3.76 -4.39 -13.01
C ALA A 2 3.50 -3.83 -14.43
N PRO A 3 2.65 -4.46 -15.27
CA PRO A 3 2.35 -4.00 -16.62
C PRO A 3 1.33 -2.85 -16.61
N THR A 4 1.69 -1.71 -16.01
CA THR A 4 0.77 -0.60 -15.72
C THR A 4 0.09 -0.01 -16.96
N ALA A 5 0.82 0.13 -18.07
CA ALA A 5 0.25 0.64 -19.32
C ALA A 5 -0.88 -0.26 -19.86
N TRP A 6 -0.71 -1.58 -19.77
CA TRP A 6 -1.73 -2.54 -20.19
C TRP A 6 -2.90 -2.59 -19.22
N LEU A 7 -2.62 -2.63 -17.90
CA LEU A 7 -3.64 -2.62 -16.84
C LEU A 7 -4.55 -1.38 -16.93
N ASN A 8 -4.00 -0.23 -17.31
CA ASN A 8 -4.75 1.04 -17.46
C ASN A 8 -5.34 1.24 -18.87
N SER A 9 -5.23 0.27 -19.78
CA SER A 9 -5.70 0.42 -21.15
C SER A 9 -7.22 0.30 -21.26
N LYS A 10 -7.83 1.08 -22.17
CA LYS A 10 -9.28 1.01 -22.44
C LYS A 10 -9.71 -0.35 -22.99
N ALA A 11 -8.87 -0.97 -23.81
CA ALA A 11 -9.12 -2.30 -24.36
C ALA A 11 -9.22 -3.35 -23.23
N TYR A 12 -8.25 -3.38 -22.31
CA TYR A 12 -8.30 -4.30 -21.19
C TYR A 12 -9.46 -4.00 -20.24
N ALA A 13 -9.78 -2.72 -20.00
CA ALA A 13 -10.95 -2.33 -19.22
C ALA A 13 -12.26 -2.85 -19.85
N ALA A 14 -12.41 -2.78 -21.18
CA ALA A 14 -13.58 -3.31 -21.89
C ALA A 14 -13.69 -4.84 -21.75
N GLU A 15 -12.58 -5.57 -21.80
CA GLU A 15 -12.57 -7.01 -21.54
C GLU A 15 -12.98 -7.35 -20.09
N ARG A 16 -12.49 -6.59 -19.10
CA ARG A 16 -12.86 -6.79 -17.69
C ARG A 16 -14.32 -6.43 -17.41
N ALA A 17 -14.86 -5.41 -18.07
CA ALA A 17 -16.25 -4.98 -17.90
C ALA A 17 -17.26 -6.08 -18.29
N LYS A 18 -16.93 -6.94 -19.26
CA LYS A 18 -17.78 -8.10 -19.65
C LYS A 18 -18.02 -9.09 -18.50
N LEU A 19 -17.17 -9.08 -17.47
CA LEU A 19 -17.30 -9.96 -16.29
C LEU A 19 -18.31 -9.42 -15.27
N ILE A 20 -18.75 -8.17 -15.39
CA ILE A 20 -19.70 -7.54 -14.47
C ILE A 20 -21.10 -7.98 -14.89
N ASN A 21 -21.78 -8.72 -14.01
CA ASN A 21 -23.18 -9.10 -14.18
C ASN A 21 -24.03 -8.35 -13.13
N PRO A 22 -24.90 -7.40 -13.54
CA PRO A 22 -25.73 -6.64 -12.60
C PRO A 22 -26.68 -7.50 -11.76
N SER A 23 -26.99 -8.71 -12.22
CA SER A 23 -27.95 -9.62 -11.57
C SER A 23 -27.27 -10.75 -10.79
N ARG A 24 -25.93 -10.80 -10.76
CA ARG A 24 -25.21 -11.93 -10.13
C ARG A 24 -23.84 -11.50 -9.60
N VAL A 25 -23.58 -11.85 -8.34
CA VAL A 25 -22.25 -11.74 -7.72
C VAL A 25 -21.31 -12.78 -8.35
N MET A 26 -20.06 -12.41 -8.64
CA MET A 26 -19.06 -13.37 -9.08
C MET A 26 -18.72 -14.37 -7.96
N ASP A 27 -18.70 -15.67 -8.26
CA ASP A 27 -18.41 -16.72 -7.26
C ASP A 27 -16.94 -16.74 -6.81
N ARG A 28 -16.01 -16.31 -7.68
CA ARG A 28 -14.57 -16.19 -7.40
C ARG A 28 -13.97 -15.01 -8.14
N VAL A 29 -13.42 -14.05 -7.40
CA VAL A 29 -12.63 -12.94 -7.92
C VAL A 29 -11.16 -13.21 -7.57
N PHE A 30 -10.26 -13.27 -8.56
CA PHE A 30 -8.81 -13.27 -8.34
C PHE A 30 -8.26 -11.88 -8.74
N PRO A 31 -7.28 -11.26 -8.04
CA PRO A 31 -6.91 -11.23 -6.61
C PRO A 31 -7.51 -9.99 -5.87
N GLY A 32 -7.72 -9.90 -4.54
CA GLY A 32 -7.62 -10.82 -3.39
C GLY A 32 -8.15 -10.13 -2.11
N ASP A 33 -8.44 -10.89 -1.05
CA ASP A 33 -8.85 -10.34 0.27
C ASP A 33 -7.62 -9.87 1.05
N ALA A 34 -7.42 -8.55 1.10
CA ALA A 34 -6.43 -7.92 1.94
C ALA A 34 -7.10 -7.41 3.22
N PRO A 35 -6.99 -8.09 4.38
CA PRO A 35 -7.32 -7.47 5.65
C PRO A 35 -6.28 -6.38 5.93
N THR A 36 -6.61 -5.16 5.53
CA THR A 36 -5.82 -3.97 5.83
C THR A 36 -6.52 -3.20 6.94
N GLN A 37 -6.07 -3.44 8.17
CA GLN A 37 -6.21 -2.46 9.23
C GLN A 37 -4.87 -1.74 9.31
N GLY A 38 -4.82 -0.55 8.77
CA GLY A 38 -3.67 0.33 8.84
C GLY A 38 -4.15 1.73 9.22
N ASP A 39 -3.65 2.23 10.33
CA ASP A 39 -3.80 3.65 10.65
C ASP A 39 -2.89 4.43 9.71
N THR A 40 -3.52 5.19 8.83
CA THR A 40 -2.86 5.98 7.81
C THR A 40 -3.33 7.40 7.96
N THR A 41 -2.38 8.32 8.12
CA THR A 41 -2.71 9.74 8.13
C THR A 41 -2.70 10.25 6.70
N TYR A 42 -3.83 10.79 6.28
CA TYR A 42 -3.97 11.54 5.04
C TYR A 42 -4.21 13.00 5.36
N PHE A 43 -3.60 13.90 4.59
CA PHE A 43 -3.94 15.31 4.62
C PHE A 43 -3.71 15.94 3.24
N SER A 44 -4.34 17.10 3.04
CA SER A 44 -4.13 17.90 1.84
C SER A 44 -3.98 19.36 2.22
N VAL A 45 -3.25 20.10 1.39
CA VAL A 45 -3.02 21.54 1.54
C VAL A 45 -3.22 22.18 0.18
N ALA A 46 -3.82 23.37 0.17
CA ALA A 46 -3.91 24.22 -1.00
C ALA A 46 -3.56 25.66 -0.59
N ASP A 47 -2.88 26.40 -1.46
CA ASP A 47 -2.56 27.82 -1.25
C ASP A 47 -3.29 28.74 -2.23
N SER A 48 -3.18 30.05 -2.00
CA SER A 48 -3.83 31.09 -2.82
C SER A 48 -3.25 31.23 -4.21
N ASP A 49 -2.02 30.73 -4.44
CA ASP A 49 -1.32 30.83 -5.72
C ASP A 49 -1.59 29.60 -6.61
N GLY A 50 -2.42 28.66 -6.11
CA GLY A 50 -2.93 27.51 -6.86
C GLY A 50 -2.12 26.23 -6.66
N MET A 51 -1.16 26.18 -5.74
CA MET A 51 -0.49 24.93 -5.40
C MET A 51 -1.41 24.05 -4.57
N MET A 52 -1.38 22.74 -4.86
CA MET A 52 -2.13 21.74 -4.11
C MET A 52 -1.23 20.54 -3.83
N VAL A 53 -1.29 20.03 -2.61
CA VAL A 53 -0.56 18.84 -2.17
C VAL A 53 -1.54 17.82 -1.61
N SER A 54 -1.45 16.59 -2.10
CA SER A 54 -2.12 15.42 -1.54
C SER A 54 -1.06 14.54 -0.90
N TRP A 55 -1.08 14.43 0.44
CA TRP A 55 -0.05 13.74 1.21
C TRP A 55 -0.63 12.60 2.03
N ILE A 56 0.07 11.47 2.04
CA ILE A 56 -0.29 10.30 2.83
C ILE A 56 0.96 9.68 3.44
N GLN A 57 0.91 9.37 4.73
CA GLN A 57 2.00 8.67 5.43
C GLN A 57 1.46 7.64 6.42
N SER A 58 2.22 6.57 6.65
CA SER A 58 1.81 5.50 7.56
C SER A 58 2.99 4.64 7.99
N ASN A 59 3.01 4.26 9.25
CA ASN A 59 3.89 3.21 9.80
C ASN A 59 3.43 1.79 9.46
N TYR A 60 2.48 1.66 8.53
CA TYR A 60 1.70 0.47 8.15
C TYR A 60 0.59 0.12 9.15
N ARG A 61 0.90 -0.50 10.29
CA ARG A 61 -0.12 -0.79 11.32
C ARG A 61 0.10 0.09 12.54
N GLY A 62 -0.81 1.00 12.86
CA GLY A 62 -0.78 1.81 14.09
C GLY A 62 0.62 2.33 14.43
N MET A 63 1.15 1.84 15.55
CA MET A 63 2.49 2.12 16.10
C MET A 63 3.63 1.33 15.40
N GLY A 64 3.45 0.94 14.13
CA GLY A 64 4.43 0.19 13.35
C GLY A 64 4.85 -1.12 14.01
N GLY A 65 6.16 -1.35 14.09
CA GLY A 65 6.75 -2.52 14.74
C GLY A 65 6.84 -2.42 16.26
N GLY A 66 6.37 -1.33 16.87
CA GLY A 66 6.50 -1.07 18.32
C GLY A 66 7.92 -0.70 18.78
N LEU A 67 8.89 -0.65 17.85
CA LEU A 67 10.27 -0.29 18.13
C LEU A 67 10.47 1.23 17.96
N VAL A 68 11.25 1.81 18.86
CA VAL A 68 11.69 3.22 18.82
C VAL A 68 13.21 3.21 18.95
N ALA A 69 13.89 4.11 18.24
CA ALA A 69 15.34 4.22 18.33
C ALA A 69 15.78 4.76 19.69
N ASP A 70 16.84 4.18 20.25
CA ASP A 70 17.48 4.67 21.47
C ASP A 70 18.32 5.93 21.20
N GLY A 71 18.32 6.82 22.19
CA GLY A 71 19.10 8.04 22.22
C GLY A 71 20.46 7.84 22.88
N PRO A 72 21.41 8.77 22.67
CA PRO A 72 22.74 8.70 23.28
C PRO A 72 22.75 8.75 24.81
N ASP A 73 21.67 9.22 25.42
CA ASP A 73 21.45 9.36 26.87
C ASP A 73 20.70 8.16 27.49
N GLY A 74 20.40 7.13 26.69
CA GLY A 74 19.63 5.96 27.12
C GLY A 74 18.11 6.18 27.16
N GLY A 75 17.62 7.36 26.76
CA GLY A 75 16.20 7.60 26.48
C GLY A 75 15.80 7.11 25.08
N THR A 76 14.53 7.25 24.70
CA THR A 76 14.09 6.99 23.31
C THR A 76 14.06 8.29 22.50
N LEU A 77 14.38 8.22 21.21
CA LEU A 77 14.34 9.37 20.29
C LEU A 77 12.93 9.74 19.82
N GLY A 78 11.93 8.93 20.15
CA GLY A 78 10.51 9.23 19.89
C GLY A 78 10.04 9.01 18.45
N PHE A 79 10.90 8.61 17.52
CA PHE A 79 10.47 8.17 16.18
C PHE A 79 10.39 6.64 16.10
N MET A 80 9.19 6.17 15.78
CA MET A 80 8.84 4.76 15.78
C MET A 80 9.09 4.13 14.41
N PHE A 81 9.61 2.91 14.40
CA PHE A 81 9.88 2.19 13.16
C PHE A 81 8.61 1.55 12.58
N GLN A 82 8.40 1.76 11.28
CA GLN A 82 7.33 1.12 10.52
C GLN A 82 7.50 -0.41 10.45
N ASN A 83 6.39 -1.15 10.35
CA ASN A 83 6.37 -2.59 10.06
C ASN A 83 5.98 -2.89 8.59
N ARG A 84 6.25 -1.95 7.67
CA ARG A 84 5.87 -2.02 6.24
C ARG A 84 6.36 -3.29 5.53
N GLY A 85 7.43 -3.92 6.02
CA GLY A 85 7.96 -5.17 5.48
C GLY A 85 6.95 -6.33 5.45
N GLU A 86 5.89 -6.29 6.26
CA GLU A 86 4.79 -7.26 6.24
C GLU A 86 4.06 -7.37 4.89
N LEU A 87 4.20 -6.39 4.00
CA LEU A 87 3.61 -6.42 2.66
C LEU A 87 4.35 -7.34 1.67
N PHE A 88 5.56 -7.80 2.01
CA PHE A 88 6.25 -8.78 1.19
C PHE A 88 5.55 -10.14 1.25
N ALA A 89 5.44 -10.79 0.10
CA ALA A 89 5.06 -12.19 0.04
C ALA A 89 6.25 -13.07 0.46
N LEU A 90 5.93 -14.21 1.07
CA LEU A 90 6.91 -15.25 1.40
C LEU A 90 6.81 -16.47 0.46
N THR A 91 5.97 -16.36 -0.58
CA THR A 91 5.78 -17.42 -1.58
C THR A 91 6.71 -17.17 -2.77
N ASP A 92 7.53 -18.17 -3.07
CA ASP A 92 8.43 -18.16 -4.23
C ASP A 92 7.64 -17.95 -5.53
N GLY A 93 8.23 -17.17 -6.43
CA GLY A 93 7.60 -16.77 -7.69
C GLY A 93 6.56 -15.65 -7.57
N HIS A 94 6.14 -15.23 -6.37
CA HIS A 94 5.27 -14.08 -6.22
C HIS A 94 6.00 -12.77 -6.61
N PRO A 95 5.41 -11.88 -7.43
CA PRO A 95 6.08 -10.64 -7.85
C PRO A 95 6.53 -9.74 -6.70
N ASN A 96 5.85 -9.81 -5.54
CA ASN A 96 6.21 -9.10 -4.31
C ASN A 96 6.97 -9.94 -3.28
N VAL A 97 7.74 -10.96 -3.68
CA VAL A 97 8.66 -11.65 -2.75
C VAL A 97 9.72 -10.70 -2.19
N TYR A 98 10.16 -10.91 -0.94
CA TYR A 98 11.22 -10.12 -0.32
C TYR A 98 12.52 -10.15 -1.13
N ALA A 99 13.22 -9.01 -1.21
CA ALA A 99 14.58 -8.91 -1.74
C ALA A 99 15.34 -7.71 -1.11
N PRO A 100 16.67 -7.80 -0.92
CA PRO A 100 17.46 -6.68 -0.39
C PRO A 100 17.29 -5.39 -1.23
N GLY A 101 17.06 -4.26 -0.57
CA GLY A 101 16.87 -2.96 -1.21
C GLY A 101 15.54 -2.80 -2.00
N LYS A 102 14.71 -3.85 -2.08
CA LYS A 102 13.37 -3.76 -2.64
C LYS A 102 12.45 -3.06 -1.65
N ARG A 103 11.50 -2.29 -2.17
CA ARG A 103 10.41 -1.70 -1.39
C ARG A 103 9.17 -2.59 -1.58
N PRO A 104 8.49 -2.98 -0.50
CA PRO A 104 7.28 -3.80 -0.59
C PRO A 104 6.08 -3.01 -1.12
#